data_AF-A0A2E7N2Z9-F1
#
_entry.id   AF-A0A2E7N2Z9-F1
#
_cell.length_a   1.000
_cell.length_b   1.000
_cell.length_c   1.000
_cell.angle_alpha   90.00
_cell.angle_beta   90.00
_cell.angle_gamma   90.00
#
_symmetry.space_group_name_H-M   'P 1'
#
loop_
_entity.id
_entity.type
_entity.pdbx_description
1 polymer ?
#
loop_
_entity_poly.entity_id
_entity_poly.type
_entity_poly.pdbx_seq_one_letter_code
_entity_poly.pdbx_strand_id
1 'polypeptide(L)'
;MPDIDYDNFLKIALYKLDSNFRRLDADERSKAKQEFAEVVAVNSTENPVRTYSTVGTRSDAELMLVQDSKTVDTFHCLSRDINKSFLGSYLEQTYSYLSIRRKSRYKHGGGASKLKDNYKYMVVYPMTKTRLWYERSMQERQEMMNDHFRVGKNYPMVKINTSYAFGLDDTEFV
;
A
#
# COMPACT_ATOMS: atom_id res chain seq x y z
N MET A 1 -2.65 -23.83 -15.65
CA MET A 1 -2.57 -22.36 -15.49
C MET A 1 -1.14 -21.94 -15.84
N PRO A 2 -0.89 -20.75 -16.41
CA PRO A 2 0.48 -20.30 -16.65
C PRO A 2 1.24 -20.20 -15.31
N ASP A 3 2.51 -20.60 -15.31
CA ASP A 3 3.41 -20.40 -14.16
C ASP A 3 3.67 -18.90 -13.98
N ILE A 4 2.96 -18.29 -13.04
CA ILE A 4 3.16 -16.90 -12.65
C ILE A 4 4.04 -16.92 -11.41
N ASP A 5 5.25 -16.40 -11.55
CA ASP A 5 6.16 -16.14 -10.45
C ASP A 5 5.64 -14.93 -9.65
N TYR A 6 5.04 -15.24 -8.50
CA TYR A 6 4.56 -14.25 -7.54
C TYR A 6 5.67 -13.93 -6.53
N ASP A 7 5.89 -12.63 -6.31
CA ASP A 7 6.82 -12.12 -5.30
C ASP A 7 6.05 -11.88 -3.98
N ASN A 8 6.35 -10.81 -3.24
CA ASN A 8 5.65 -10.52 -2.00
C ASN A 8 4.24 -9.98 -2.23
N PHE A 9 3.36 -10.26 -1.28
CA PHE A 9 2.19 -9.44 -1.04
C PHE A 9 2.59 -8.03 -0.61
N LEU A 10 1.74 -7.06 -0.92
CA LEU A 10 1.85 -5.67 -0.51
C LEU A 10 0.57 -5.28 0.21
N LYS A 11 0.74 -4.76 1.42
CA LYS A 11 -0.32 -4.17 2.22
C LYS A 11 -0.14 -2.66 2.31
N ILE A 12 -1.21 -1.94 2.00
CA ILE A 12 -1.33 -0.50 2.28
C ILE A 12 -2.55 -0.32 3.16
N ALA A 13 -2.34 0.20 4.38
CA ALA A 13 -3.41 0.48 5.33
C ALA A 13 -3.39 1.97 5.68
N LEU A 14 -4.55 2.62 5.62
CA LEU A 14 -4.71 4.01 6.02
C LEU A 14 -5.61 4.07 7.24
N TYR A 15 -5.20 4.89 8.20
CA TYR A 15 -5.88 5.05 9.48
C TYR A 15 -6.26 6.51 9.68
N LYS A 16 -7.47 6.72 10.18
CA LYS A 16 -7.96 7.99 10.70
C LYS A 16 -7.91 7.93 12.23
N LEU A 17 -7.46 9.02 12.84
CA LEU A 17 -7.41 9.15 14.29
C LEU A 17 -8.71 9.80 14.78
N ASP A 18 -9.34 9.19 15.79
CA ASP A 18 -10.49 9.78 16.46
C ASP A 18 -10.09 11.10 17.15
N SER A 19 -10.93 12.14 16.98
CA SER A 19 -10.73 13.46 17.57
C SER A 19 -10.65 13.45 19.11
N ASN A 20 -11.27 12.48 19.78
CA ASN A 20 -11.23 12.31 21.23
C ASN A 20 -9.81 12.04 21.74
N PHE A 21 -8.97 11.36 20.95
CA PHE A 21 -7.55 11.17 21.32
C PHE A 21 -6.82 12.50 21.53
N ARG A 22 -7.17 13.53 20.76
CA ARG A 22 -6.53 14.86 20.86
C ARG A 22 -6.88 15.58 22.16
N ARG A 23 -7.97 15.18 22.82
CA ARG A 23 -8.50 15.78 24.06
C ARG A 23 -7.90 15.15 25.32
N LEU A 24 -7.21 14.02 25.20
CA LEU A 24 -6.46 13.39 26.29
C LEU A 24 -5.32 14.30 26.77
N ASP A 25 -4.84 14.01 27.98
CA ASP A 25 -3.72 14.73 28.55
C ASP A 25 -2.45 14.58 27.70
N ALA A 26 -1.56 15.57 27.77
CA ALA A 26 -0.34 15.58 26.97
C ALA A 26 0.54 14.34 27.23
N ASP A 27 0.65 13.93 28.49
CA ASP A 27 1.43 12.77 28.90
C ASP A 27 0.83 11.45 28.40
N GLU A 28 -0.50 11.31 28.45
CA GLU A 28 -1.20 10.13 27.92
C GLU A 28 -1.01 10.03 26.40
N ARG A 29 -1.19 11.13 25.68
CA ARG A 29 -0.96 11.17 24.23
C ARG A 29 0.50 10.84 23.88
N SER A 30 1.45 11.30 24.68
CA SER A 30 2.88 11.02 24.46
C SER A 30 3.19 9.54 24.66
N LYS A 31 2.72 8.94 25.76
CA LYS A 31 2.91 7.51 26.06
C LYS A 31 2.27 6.62 24.98
N ALA A 32 1.04 6.95 24.56
CA ALA A 32 0.33 6.20 23.53
C ALA A 32 1.06 6.24 22.16
N LYS A 33 1.60 7.40 21.78
CA LYS A 33 2.39 7.54 20.55
C LYS A 33 3.70 6.76 20.61
N GLN A 34 4.36 6.76 21.77
CA GLN A 34 5.58 5.99 21.98
C GLN A 34 5.32 4.49 21.90
N GLU A 35 4.31 3.99 22.64
CA GLU A 35 3.88 2.59 22.58
C GLU A 35 3.56 2.16 21.15
N PHE A 36 2.79 2.97 20.41
CA PHE A 36 2.44 2.66 19.03
C PHE A 36 3.67 2.63 18.11
N ALA A 37 4.62 3.56 18.28
CA ALA A 37 5.86 3.57 17.53
C ALA A 37 6.69 2.30 17.81
N GLU A 38 6.73 1.82 19.05
CA GLU A 38 7.37 0.57 19.44
C GLU A 38 6.70 -0.64 18.79
N VAL A 39 5.36 -0.71 18.80
CA VAL A 39 4.59 -1.76 18.11
C VAL A 39 4.94 -1.84 16.63
N VAL A 40 4.98 -0.69 15.94
CA VAL A 40 5.35 -0.62 14.52
C VAL A 40 6.82 -0.99 14.32
N ALA A 41 7.73 -0.56 15.20
CA ALA A 41 9.15 -0.88 15.11
C ALA A 41 9.42 -2.39 15.25
N VAL A 42 8.80 -3.05 16.24
CA VAL A 42 8.92 -4.51 16.43
C VAL A 42 8.45 -5.26 15.18
N ASN A 43 7.29 -4.88 14.65
CA ASN A 43 6.73 -5.48 13.43
C ASN A 43 7.49 -5.10 12.14
N SER A 44 8.43 -4.15 12.20
CA SER A 44 9.27 -3.73 11.08
C SER A 44 10.61 -4.47 10.99
N THR A 45 10.93 -5.34 11.96
CA THR A 45 12.26 -5.98 12.07
C THR A 45 12.61 -6.85 10.85
N GLU A 46 11.71 -7.76 10.48
CA GLU A 46 11.91 -8.66 9.33
C GLU A 46 11.32 -8.09 8.04
N ASN A 47 10.16 -7.44 8.15
CA ASN A 47 9.40 -6.89 7.03
C ASN A 47 9.16 -5.39 7.31
N PRO A 48 10.01 -4.49 6.79
CA PRO A 48 9.95 -3.07 7.14
C PRO A 48 8.58 -2.43 6.86
N VAL A 49 8.02 -1.74 7.86
CA VAL A 49 6.82 -0.93 7.70
C VAL A 49 7.24 0.50 7.36
N ARG A 50 6.83 0.99 6.19
CA ARG A 50 6.97 2.41 5.83
C ARG A 50 5.77 3.18 6.35
N THR A 51 6.02 4.35 6.90
CA THR A 51 5.00 5.21 7.48
C THR A 51 4.97 6.55 6.76
N TYR A 52 3.76 7.03 6.47
CA TYR A 52 3.54 8.33 5.82
C TYR A 52 2.43 9.07 6.54
N SER A 53 2.60 10.38 6.71
CA SER A 53 1.53 11.27 7.18
C SER A 53 0.65 11.67 6.01
N THR A 54 -0.65 11.70 6.24
CA THR A 54 -1.66 12.26 5.32
C THR A 54 -2.40 13.45 5.94
N VAL A 55 -1.95 13.89 7.12
CA VAL A 55 -2.47 15.09 7.80
C VAL A 55 -2.30 16.31 6.88
N GLY A 56 -3.38 17.04 6.67
CA GLY A 56 -3.40 18.25 5.85
C GLY A 56 -3.51 18.02 4.34
N THR A 57 -3.47 16.76 3.86
CA THR A 57 -3.66 16.43 2.44
C THR A 57 -4.98 15.74 2.15
N ARG A 58 -5.60 15.13 3.17
CA ARG A 58 -6.93 14.50 3.10
C ARG A 58 -7.61 14.50 4.47
N SER A 59 -8.93 14.32 4.49
CA SER A 59 -9.77 14.42 5.71
C SER A 59 -10.14 13.08 6.32
N ASP A 60 -9.89 11.99 5.60
CA ASP A 60 -10.35 10.64 5.89
C ASP A 60 -9.20 9.68 6.26
N ALA A 61 -7.97 10.18 6.37
CA ALA A 61 -6.84 9.44 6.92
C ALA A 61 -5.78 10.42 7.45
N GLU A 62 -4.97 9.96 8.40
CA GLU A 62 -3.88 10.73 9.01
C GLU A 62 -2.56 9.95 8.99
N LEU A 63 -2.62 8.62 9.00
CA LEU A 63 -1.48 7.72 8.96
C LEU A 63 -1.65 6.70 7.84
N MET A 64 -0.61 6.47 7.06
CA MET A 64 -0.53 5.38 6.08
C MET A 64 0.64 4.46 6.43
N LEU A 65 0.36 3.17 6.51
CA LEU A 65 1.34 2.09 6.72
C LEU A 65 1.45 1.26 5.43
N VAL A 66 2.69 1.01 5.00
CA VAL A 66 2.99 0.21 3.81
C VAL A 66 4.00 -0.87 4.16
N GLN A 67 3.63 -2.12 3.96
CA GLN A 67 4.47 -3.27 4.27
C GLN A 67 4.35 -4.33 3.18
N ASP A 68 5.45 -5.00 2.87
CA ASP A 68 5.45 -6.14 1.99
C ASP A 68 6.01 -7.40 2.66
N SER A 69 5.44 -8.56 2.34
CA SER A 69 5.83 -9.84 2.92
C SER A 69 5.47 -11.01 1.99
N LYS A 70 6.17 -12.13 2.12
CA LYS A 70 5.84 -13.39 1.44
C LYS A 70 4.55 -14.04 1.94
N THR A 71 4.09 -13.67 3.13
CA THR A 71 2.85 -14.19 3.72
C THR A 71 1.95 -13.05 4.18
N VAL A 72 0.63 -13.26 4.09
CA VAL A 72 -0.38 -12.35 4.64
C VAL A 72 -0.39 -12.35 6.17
N ASP A 73 0.15 -13.39 6.81
CA ASP A 73 0.24 -13.52 8.27
C ASP A 73 1.00 -12.35 8.90
N THR A 74 2.02 -11.83 8.21
CA THR A 74 2.76 -10.65 8.65
C THR A 74 1.83 -9.45 8.85
N PHE A 75 0.88 -9.24 7.93
CA PHE A 75 -0.07 -8.13 8.02
C PHE A 75 -1.12 -8.37 9.10
N HIS A 76 -1.54 -9.62 9.30
CA HIS A 76 -2.43 -10.00 10.40
C HIS A 76 -1.77 -9.76 11.76
N CYS A 77 -0.50 -10.12 11.93
CA CYS A 77 0.27 -9.84 13.14
C CYS A 77 0.36 -8.34 13.44
N LEU A 78 0.76 -7.53 12.45
CA LEU A 78 0.83 -6.08 12.61
C LEU A 78 -0.53 -5.48 12.99
N SER A 79 -1.60 -5.87 12.29
CA SER A 79 -2.95 -5.37 12.57
C SER A 79 -3.43 -5.77 13.96
N ARG A 80 -3.18 -7.02 14.38
CA ARG A 80 -3.49 -7.50 15.74
C ARG A 80 -2.76 -6.68 16.80
N ASP A 81 -1.48 -6.40 16.60
CA ASP A 81 -0.66 -5.70 17.60
C ASP A 81 -1.02 -4.21 17.67
N ILE A 82 -1.33 -3.59 16.52
CA ILE A 82 -1.92 -2.24 16.47
C ILE A 82 -3.22 -2.20 17.29
N ASN A 83 -4.14 -3.15 17.06
CA ASN A 83 -5.44 -3.19 17.74
C ASN A 83 -5.33 -3.43 19.26
N LYS A 84 -4.19 -3.94 19.75
CA LYS A 84 -3.93 -4.11 21.19
C LYS A 84 -3.32 -2.87 21.85
N SER A 85 -2.71 -1.98 21.06
CA SER A 85 -2.10 -0.75 21.59
C SER A 85 -3.17 0.25 22.07
N PHE A 86 -2.81 1.13 23.00
CA PHE A 86 -3.74 2.17 23.45
C PHE A 86 -4.16 3.09 22.30
N LEU A 87 -3.22 3.51 21.45
CA LEU A 87 -3.56 4.34 20.28
C LEU A 87 -4.49 3.61 19.31
N GLY A 88 -4.34 2.29 19.16
CA GLY A 88 -5.20 1.46 18.31
C GLY A 88 -6.69 1.57 18.62
N SER A 89 -7.04 1.80 19.89
CA SER A 89 -8.45 2.03 20.30
C SER A 89 -9.05 3.32 19.74
N TYR A 90 -8.21 4.25 19.27
CA TYR A 90 -8.60 5.51 18.63
C TYR A 90 -8.34 5.52 17.11
N LEU A 91 -7.89 4.41 16.53
CA LEU A 91 -7.62 4.32 15.10
C LEU A 91 -8.75 3.60 14.37
N GLU A 92 -9.34 4.30 13.39
CA GLU A 92 -10.25 3.73 12.42
C GLU A 92 -9.46 3.42 11.14
N GLN A 93 -9.46 2.17 10.67
CA GLN A 93 -8.85 1.84 9.39
C GLN A 93 -9.79 2.20 8.23
N THR A 94 -9.52 3.33 7.58
CA THR A 94 -10.41 3.86 6.52
C THR A 94 -10.15 3.26 5.15
N TYR A 95 -8.92 2.80 4.89
CA TYR A 95 -8.61 2.06 3.66
C TYR A 95 -7.69 0.87 3.93
N SER A 96 -7.86 -0.16 3.12
CA SER A 96 -7.22 -1.46 3.26
C SER A 96 -6.99 -2.03 1.88
N TYR A 97 -5.77 -1.97 1.38
CA TYR A 97 -5.43 -2.51 0.06
C TYR A 97 -4.49 -3.70 0.19
N LEU A 98 -4.96 -4.88 -0.21
CA LEU A 98 -4.17 -6.09 -0.33
C LEU A 98 -3.89 -6.38 -1.80
N SER A 99 -2.62 -6.58 -2.12
CA SER A 99 -2.21 -6.86 -3.49
C SER A 99 -0.97 -7.75 -3.50
N ILE A 100 -0.60 -8.25 -4.66
CA ILE A 100 0.59 -9.08 -4.85
C ILE A 100 1.46 -8.53 -5.97
N ARG A 101 2.77 -8.59 -5.79
CA ARG A 101 3.72 -8.24 -6.86
C ARG A 101 3.95 -9.45 -7.76
N ARG A 102 4.02 -9.18 -9.06
CA ARG A 102 4.42 -10.15 -10.08
C ARG A 102 5.00 -9.43 -11.28
N LYS A 103 5.70 -10.16 -12.13
CA LYS A 103 6.16 -9.63 -13.42
C LYS A 103 4.96 -9.18 -14.26
N SER A 104 5.15 -8.07 -14.97
CA SER A 104 4.17 -7.59 -15.94
C SER A 104 3.94 -8.61 -17.04
N ARG A 105 2.69 -8.72 -17.49
CA ARG A 105 2.30 -9.52 -18.66
C ARG A 105 2.60 -8.82 -19.98
N TYR A 106 2.83 -7.50 -19.95
CA TYR A 106 3.16 -6.68 -21.11
C TYR A 106 4.66 -6.50 -21.27
N LYS A 107 5.12 -6.54 -22.52
CA LYS A 107 6.51 -6.24 -22.88
C LYS A 107 6.84 -4.81 -22.44
N HIS A 108 8.04 -4.60 -21.89
CA HIS A 108 8.51 -3.33 -21.31
C HIS A 108 7.72 -2.81 -20.10
N GLY A 109 6.79 -3.60 -19.55
CA GLY A 109 6.09 -3.27 -18.31
C GLY A 109 6.75 -3.87 -17.08
N GLY A 110 6.42 -3.31 -15.92
CA GLY A 110 6.81 -3.84 -14.61
C GLY A 110 7.40 -2.76 -13.71
N GLY A 111 6.95 -2.73 -12.46
CA GLY A 111 7.59 -1.96 -11.39
C GLY A 111 8.84 -2.68 -10.86
N ALA A 112 9.63 -1.99 -10.03
CA ALA A 112 10.76 -2.60 -9.34
C ALA A 112 10.29 -3.80 -8.49
N SER A 113 11.14 -4.82 -8.37
CA SER A 113 10.82 -6.04 -7.60
C SER A 113 10.70 -5.81 -6.09
N LYS A 114 11.20 -4.68 -5.59
CA LYS A 114 11.15 -4.33 -4.18
C LYS A 114 10.88 -2.83 -4.06
N LEU A 115 10.06 -2.45 -3.07
CA LEU A 115 10.12 -1.11 -2.52
C LEU A 115 11.52 -0.97 -1.90
N LYS A 116 12.49 -0.44 -2.63
CA LYS A 116 13.87 -0.22 -2.12
C LYS A 116 14.11 1.21 -1.69
N ASP A 117 13.31 2.12 -2.21
CA ASP A 117 13.61 3.53 -2.15
C ASP A 117 12.73 4.22 -1.10
N ASN A 118 13.36 4.91 -0.16
CA ASN A 118 12.67 5.74 0.83
C ASN A 118 12.37 7.11 0.22
N TYR A 119 11.33 7.18 -0.60
CA TYR A 119 10.84 8.45 -1.14
C TYR A 119 10.11 9.25 -0.06
N LYS A 120 10.31 10.57 -0.06
CA LYS A 120 9.63 11.51 0.84
C LYS A 120 8.11 11.51 0.66
N TYR A 121 7.64 11.29 -0.56
CA TYR A 121 6.22 11.31 -0.91
C TYR A 121 5.83 9.98 -1.56
N MET A 122 4.63 9.52 -1.22
CA MET A 122 4.01 8.34 -1.81
C MET A 122 2.59 8.69 -2.25
N VAL A 123 2.24 8.31 -3.48
CA VAL A 123 0.90 8.44 -4.04
C VAL A 123 0.36 7.04 -4.26
N VAL A 124 -0.82 6.76 -3.70
CA VAL A 124 -1.51 5.48 -3.85
C VAL A 124 -2.75 5.73 -4.69
N TYR A 125 -2.89 4.96 -5.78
CA TYR A 125 -3.98 5.11 -6.73
C TYR A 125 -4.50 3.73 -7.14
N PRO A 126 -5.45 3.17 -6.38
CA PRO A 126 -6.10 1.92 -6.74
C PRO A 126 -6.89 2.09 -8.04
N MET A 127 -6.82 1.13 -8.95
CA MET A 127 -7.55 1.20 -10.22
C MET A 127 -8.13 -0.15 -10.65
N THR A 128 -9.26 -0.07 -11.37
CA THR A 128 -9.95 -1.19 -12.00
C THR A 128 -10.16 -0.85 -13.47
N LYS A 129 -9.84 -1.77 -14.37
CA LYS A 129 -10.09 -1.62 -15.80
C LYS A 129 -11.58 -1.78 -16.09
N THR A 130 -12.04 -1.10 -17.13
CA THR A 130 -13.43 -1.23 -17.61
C THR A 130 -13.65 -2.58 -18.28
N ARG A 131 -14.89 -3.04 -18.38
CA ARG A 131 -15.22 -4.32 -19.07
C ARG A 131 -14.68 -4.39 -20.50
N LEU A 132 -14.77 -3.28 -21.24
CA LEU A 132 -14.23 -3.15 -22.60
C LEU A 132 -12.72 -3.44 -22.69
N TRP A 133 -11.96 -3.25 -21.62
CA TRP A 133 -10.55 -3.65 -21.60
C TRP A 133 -10.37 -5.16 -21.77
N TYR A 134 -11.27 -5.95 -21.18
CA TYR A 134 -11.20 -7.41 -21.19
C TYR A 134 -11.72 -8.03 -22.48
N GLU A 135 -12.53 -7.29 -23.23
CA GLU A 135 -13.00 -7.68 -24.56
C GLU A 135 -11.91 -7.48 -25.64
N ARG A 136 -10.90 -6.64 -25.38
CA ARG A 136 -9.80 -6.39 -26.31
C ARG A 136 -8.84 -7.56 -26.39
N SER A 137 -8.32 -7.77 -27.59
CA SER A 137 -7.24 -8.72 -27.85
C SER A 137 -5.98 -8.39 -27.04
N MET A 138 -5.07 -9.37 -26.89
CA MET A 138 -3.79 -9.12 -26.22
C MET A 138 -2.94 -8.09 -26.98
N GLN A 139 -3.03 -8.07 -28.31
CA GLN A 139 -2.30 -7.13 -29.16
C GLN A 139 -2.75 -5.69 -28.92
N GLU A 140 -4.05 -5.42 -28.99
CA GLU A 140 -4.59 -4.07 -28.74
C GLU A 140 -4.23 -3.57 -27.34
N ARG A 141 -4.32 -4.44 -26.32
CA ARG A 141 -3.91 -4.08 -24.96
C ARG A 141 -2.41 -3.75 -24.88
N GLN A 142 -1.56 -4.50 -25.59
CA GLN A 142 -0.12 -4.23 -25.64
C GLN A 142 0.19 -2.90 -26.31
N GLU A 143 -0.51 -2.55 -27.40
CA GLU A 143 -0.36 -1.26 -28.09
C GLU A 143 -0.73 -0.09 -27.16
N MET A 144 -1.88 -0.19 -26.48
CA MET A 144 -2.28 0.81 -25.47
C MET A 144 -1.27 0.94 -24.33
N MET A 145 -0.70 -0.18 -23.85
CA MET A 145 0.32 -0.16 -22.81
C MET A 145 1.65 0.43 -23.30
N ASN A 146 2.02 0.23 -24.56
CA ASN A 146 3.22 0.84 -25.14
C ASN A 146 3.11 2.38 -25.13
N ASP A 147 1.94 2.92 -25.46
CA ASP A 147 1.68 4.35 -25.39
C ASP A 147 1.78 4.87 -23.95
N HIS A 148 1.19 4.14 -22.99
CA HIS A 148 1.30 4.45 -21.56
C HIS A 148 2.77 4.49 -21.10
N PHE A 149 3.57 3.49 -21.47
CA PHE A 149 5.00 3.45 -21.11
C PHE A 149 5.80 4.57 -21.79
N ARG A 150 5.48 4.91 -23.03
CA ARG A 150 6.12 6.01 -23.76
C ARG A 150 5.94 7.33 -23.03
N VAL A 151 4.73 7.62 -22.56
CA VAL A 151 4.46 8.83 -21.77
C VAL A 151 5.15 8.78 -20.41
N GLY A 152 5.08 7.64 -19.71
CA GLY A 152 5.69 7.48 -18.37
C GLY A 152 7.20 7.71 -18.36
N LYS A 153 7.90 7.32 -19.43
CA LYS A 153 9.36 7.54 -19.58
C LYS A 153 9.78 9.01 -19.55
N ASN A 154 8.87 9.94 -19.86
CA ASN A 154 9.15 11.38 -19.79
C ASN A 154 9.21 11.91 -18.34
N TYR A 155 8.85 11.08 -17.35
CA TYR A 155 8.79 11.46 -15.93
C TYR A 155 9.65 10.54 -15.04
N PRO A 156 10.98 10.48 -15.25
CA PRO A 156 11.86 9.53 -14.55
C PRO A 156 11.95 9.75 -13.03
N MET A 157 11.50 10.92 -12.55
CA MET A 157 11.43 11.30 -11.14
C MET A 157 10.28 10.59 -10.40
N VAL A 158 9.29 10.07 -11.14
CA VAL A 158 8.18 9.29 -10.60
C VAL A 158 8.53 7.81 -10.68
N LYS A 159 8.38 7.11 -9.56
CA LYS A 159 8.82 5.73 -9.41
C LYS A 159 7.61 4.85 -9.17
N ILE A 160 7.28 4.06 -10.18
CA ILE A 160 6.04 3.30 -10.25
C ILE A 160 6.26 1.92 -9.61
N ASN A 161 5.43 1.58 -8.63
CA ASN A 161 5.45 0.32 -7.90
C ASN A 161 4.07 -0.36 -8.00
N THR A 162 3.68 -0.76 -9.22
CA THR A 162 2.38 -1.40 -9.46
C THR A 162 2.33 -2.80 -8.84
N SER A 163 1.28 -3.06 -8.07
CA SER A 163 0.89 -4.39 -7.61
C SER A 163 -0.49 -4.78 -8.16
N TYR A 164 -0.85 -6.05 -8.02
CA TYR A 164 -2.05 -6.64 -8.62
C TYR A 164 -2.96 -7.16 -7.52
N ALA A 165 -4.24 -6.83 -7.60
CA ALA A 165 -5.26 -7.21 -6.62
C ALA A 165 -6.46 -7.94 -7.24
N PHE A 166 -6.44 -8.22 -8.55
CA PHE A 166 -7.50 -8.97 -9.23
C PHE A 166 -7.77 -10.32 -8.55
N GLY A 167 -8.97 -10.48 -7.97
CA GLY A 167 -9.38 -11.68 -7.24
C GLY A 167 -8.87 -11.77 -5.79
N LEU A 168 -8.13 -10.76 -5.31
CA LEU A 168 -7.67 -10.63 -3.92
C LEU A 168 -8.41 -9.52 -3.16
N ASP A 169 -8.76 -8.44 -3.84
CA ASP A 169 -9.41 -7.26 -3.26
C ASP A 169 -10.39 -6.65 -4.29
N ASP A 170 -11.13 -5.60 -3.90
CA ASP A 170 -12.15 -4.96 -4.73
C ASP A 170 -11.56 -4.21 -5.95
N THR A 171 -10.26 -3.91 -5.92
CA THR A 171 -9.53 -3.25 -7.00
C THR A 171 -8.65 -4.24 -7.76
N GLU A 172 -8.29 -3.90 -9.00
CA GLU A 172 -7.46 -4.80 -9.82
C GLU A 172 -5.97 -4.53 -9.69
N PHE A 173 -5.61 -3.27 -9.41
CA PHE A 173 -4.23 -2.79 -9.28
C PHE A 173 -4.15 -1.74 -8.19
N VAL A 174 -2.99 -1.65 -7.57
CA VAL A 174 -2.61 -0.60 -6.61
C VAL A 174 -1.23 -0.08 -6.96
#